data_AF-A0AAD3B0I1-F1
#
_entry.id   AF-A0AAD3B0I1-F1
#
_cell.length_a   1.000
_cell.length_b   1.000
_cell.length_c   1.000
_cell.angle_alpha   90.00
_cell.angle_beta   90.00
_cell.angle_gamma   90.00
#
_symmetry.space_group_name_H-M   'P 1'
#
loop_
_entity.id
_entity.type
_entity.pdbx_description
1 polymer ?
#
loop_
_entity_poly.entity_id
_entity_poly.type
_entity_poly.pdbx_seq_one_letter_code
_entity_poly.pdbx_strand_id
1 'polypeptide(L)' 'MEKWAAQELQYADLGDTRRKKRLISIVENLASQFSTIVTQASENLAAASATYDFWNSPLKG' A
#
# COMPACT_ATOMS: atom_id res chain seq x y z
N MET A 1 -7.37 18.07 -2.53
CA MET A 1 -6.29 17.91 -1.54
C MET A 1 -5.12 17.27 -2.26
N GLU A 2 -3.95 17.88 -2.19
CA GLU A 2 -2.71 17.20 -2.57
C GLU A 2 -2.57 15.99 -1.64
N LYS A 3 -2.42 14.80 -2.24
CA LYS A 3 -2.47 13.56 -1.48
C LYS A 3 -1.14 13.43 -0.71
N TRP A 4 -1.21 13.52 0.62
CA TRP A 4 -0.05 13.44 1.52
C TRP A 4 0.94 12.31 1.15
N ALA A 5 0.43 11.13 0.78
CA ALA A 5 1.28 10.01 0.39
C ALA A 5 2.11 10.26 -0.88
N ALA A 6 1.59 11.04 -1.84
CA ALA A 6 2.32 11.39 -3.05
C ALA A 6 3.51 12.30 -2.75
N GLN A 7 3.35 13.19 -1.76
CA GLN A 7 4.39 14.10 -1.29
C GLN A 7 5.44 13.36 -0.45
N GLU A 8 5.00 12.46 0.43
CA GLU A 8 5.90 11.66 1.27
C GLU A 8 6.74 10.67 0.44
N LEU A 9 6.11 10.02 -0.55
CA LEU A 9 6.76 9.03 -1.41
C LEU A 9 7.45 9.66 -2.63
N GLN A 10 7.54 10.99 -2.73
CA GLN A 10 8.10 11.66 -3.91
C GLN A 10 9.57 11.31 -4.16
N TYR A 11 10.32 10.93 -3.12
CA TYR A 11 11.72 10.51 -3.23
C TYR A 11 11.91 8.99 -3.19
N ALA A 12 10.83 8.21 -3.09
CA ALA A 12 10.93 6.76 -3.13
C ALA A 12 11.39 6.32 -4.52
N ASP A 13 12.60 5.78 -4.58
CA ASP A 13 13.14 5.10 -5.75
C ASP A 13 12.90 3.60 -5.60
N LEU A 14 11.87 3.12 -6.29
CA LEU A 14 11.46 1.72 -6.30
C LEU A 14 11.92 1.02 -7.58
N GLY A 15 12.80 1.66 -8.37
CA GLY A 15 13.27 1.18 -9.68
C GLY A 15 12.18 1.12 -10.77
N ASP A 16 10.92 1.43 -10.42
CA ASP A 16 9.78 1.38 -11.32
C ASP A 16 8.71 2.40 -10.91
N THR A 17 8.40 3.30 -11.84
CA THR A 17 7.41 4.37 -11.68
C THR A 17 5.99 3.83 -11.44
N ARG A 18 5.68 2.62 -11.94
CA ARG A 18 4.38 1.96 -11.71
C ARG A 18 4.27 1.46 -10.27
N ARG A 19 5.35 0.91 -9.69
CA ARG A 19 5.39 0.50 -8.29
C ARG A 19 5.22 1.68 -7.34
N LYS A 20 5.84 2.80 -7.66
CA LYS A 20 5.66 4.06 -6.93
C LYS A 20 4.20 4.54 -6.93
N LYS A 21 3.54 4.57 -8.08
CA LYS A 21 2.11 4.92 -8.16
C LYS A 21 1.23 3.96 -7.34
N ARG A 22 1.54 2.66 -7.37
CA ARG A 22 0.81 1.64 -6.61
C ARG A 22 0.99 1.80 -5.10
N LEU A 23 2.21 2.10 -4.64
CA LEU A 23 2.50 2.36 -3.23
C LEU A 23 1.77 3.61 -2.74
N ILE A 24 1.80 4.69 -3.51
CA ILE A 24 1.05 5.92 -3.20
C ILE A 24 -0.45 5.62 -3.01
N SER A 25 -1.05 4.86 -3.93
CA SER A 25 -2.47 4.49 -3.83
C SER A 25 -2.78 3.61 -2.61
N ILE A 26 -1.88 2.70 -2.22
CA ILE A 26 -2.05 1.85 -1.04
C ILE A 26 -1.99 2.71 0.22
N VAL A 27 -0.98 3.57 0.35
CA VAL A 27 -0.79 4.43 1.52
C VAL A 27 -1.94 5.42 1.67
N GLU A 28 -2.48 5.96 0.58
CA GLU A 28 -3.67 6.82 0.60
C GLU A 28 -4.93 6.10 1.06
N ASN A 29 -5.13 4.87 0.57
CA ASN A 29 -6.27 4.05 0.98
C ASN A 29 -6.17 3.68 2.47
N LEU A 30 -4.97 3.33 2.96
CA LEU A 30 -4.76 3.09 4.39
C LEU A 30 -4.94 4.35 5.23
N ALA A 31 -4.39 5.48 4.81
CA ALA A 31 -4.54 6.75 5.52
C ALA A 31 -6.00 7.20 5.61
N SER A 32 -6.80 6.87 4.59
CA SER A 32 -8.25 7.15 4.56
C SER A 32 -9.07 6.18 5.42
N GLN A 33 -8.48 5.07 5.87
CA GLN A 33 -9.13 4.00 6.64
C GLN A 33 -8.41 3.76 7.97
N PHE A 34 -8.17 4.83 8.73
CA PHE A 34 -7.39 4.77 9.98
C PHE A 34 -8.07 4.03 11.15
N SER A 35 -9.27 3.44 10.98
CA SER A 35 -9.97 2.73 12.06
C SER A 35 -10.38 1.29 11.74
N THR A 36 -9.90 0.68 10.67
CA THR A 36 -10.35 -0.66 10.27
C THR A 36 -9.18 -1.61 10.02
N ILE A 37 -9.21 -2.72 10.76
CA ILE A 37 -8.29 -3.85 10.70
C ILE A 37 -8.14 -4.31 9.24
N VAL A 38 -6.96 -4.79 8.84
CA VAL A 38 -6.61 -5.23 7.46
C VAL A 38 -7.72 -6.05 6.77
N THR A 39 -8.47 -6.84 7.53
CA THR A 39 -9.62 -7.63 7.09
C THR A 39 -10.85 -6.80 6.69
N GLN A 40 -11.13 -5.69 7.37
CA GLN A 40 -12.23 -4.77 7.03
C GLN A 40 -11.85 -3.80 5.90
N ALA A 41 -10.57 -3.47 5.76
CA ALA A 41 -10.06 -2.66 4.66
C ALA A 41 -9.98 -3.42 3.33
N SER A 42 -9.95 -4.75 3.38
CA SER A 42 -9.90 -5.62 2.20
C SER A 42 -11.32 -5.92 1.71
N GLU A 43 -11.65 -5.51 0.48
CA GLU A 43 -12.97 -5.74 -0.12
C GLU A 43 -13.35 -7.23 -0.22
N ASN A 44 -12.37 -8.14 -0.20
CA ASN A 44 -12.58 -9.58 -0.20
C ASN A 44 -11.40 -10.34 0.45
N LEU A 45 -11.64 -11.59 0.86
CA LEU A 45 -10.67 -12.49 1.52
C LEU A 45 -9.38 -12.69 0.72
N ALA A 46 -9.47 -12.69 -0.61
CA ALA A 46 -8.31 -12.78 -1.51
C ALA A 46 -7.38 -11.55 -1.40
N ALA A 47 -7.95 -10.35 -1.21
CA ALA A 47 -7.17 -9.13 -1.01
C ALA A 47 -6.51 -9.09 0.38
N ALA A 48 -7.20 -9.62 1.39
CA ALA A 48 -6.62 -9.79 2.72
C ALA A 48 -5.45 -10.78 2.70
N SER A 49 -5.62 -11.94 2.04
CA SER A 49 -4.56 -12.95 1.90
C SER A 49 -3.36 -12.39 1.15
N ALA A 50 -3.56 -11.70 0.02
CA ALA A 50 -2.48 -11.08 -0.74
C ALA A 50 -1.72 -10.01 0.06
N THR A 51 -2.40 -9.32 0.98
CA THR A 51 -1.76 -8.34 1.87
C THR A 51 -0.87 -9.05 2.89
N TYR A 52 -1.34 -10.13 3.51
CA TYR A 52 -0.51 -10.95 4.41
C TYR A 52 0.65 -11.62 3.67
N ASP A 53 0.42 -12.16 2.47
CA ASP A 53 1.46 -12.77 1.64
C ASP A 53 2.54 -11.77 1.22
N PHE A 54 2.17 -10.51 0.97
CA PHE A 54 3.12 -9.44 0.68
C PHE A 54 4.06 -9.16 1.86
N TRP A 55 3.53 -9.12 3.09
CA TRP A 55 4.33 -8.90 4.31
C TRP A 55 5.09 -10.14 4.78
N ASN A 56 4.57 -11.33 4.47
CA ASN A 56 5.16 -12.61 4.86
C ASN A 56 6.19 -13.15 3.85
N SER A 57 6.27 -12.54 2.66
CA SER A 57 7.30 -12.89 1.69
C SER A 57 8.64 -12.27 2.12
N PRO A 58 9.71 -13.07 2.28
CA PRO A 58 11.02 -12.54 2.60
C PRO A 58 11.49 -11.71 1.40
N LEU A 59 11.80 -10.43 1.65
CA LEU A 59 12.45 -9.55 0.68
C LEU A 59 13.76 -10.22 0.21
N LYS A 60 13.70 -10.93 -0.93
CA LYS A 60 14.88 -11.41 -1.63
C LYS A 60 15.32 -10.33 -2.60
N GLY A 61 16.44 -9.69 -2.27
CA GLY A 61 17.41 -9.07 -3.18
C GLY A 61 16.94 -7.81 -3.88
#